data_AF-A0A821L3U1-F1
#
_entry.id   AF-A0A821L3U1-F1
#
_cell.length_a   1.000
_cell.length_b   1.000
_cell.length_c   1.000
_cell.angle_alpha   90.00
_cell.angle_beta   90.00
_cell.angle_gamma   90.00
#
_symmetry.space_group_name_H-M   'P 1'
#
loop_
_entity.id
_entity.type
_entity.pdbx_description
1 polymer ?
#
loop_
_entity_poly.entity_id
_entity_poly.type
_entity_poly.pdbx_seq_one_letter_code
_entity_poly.pdbx_strand_id
1 'polypeptide(L)'
;EVSDVQVASYLMNYDDHYTTHTFRNLFLISIENYLQAELSKVRLQEKDIDEERLEDMPTPFDEEQEEDTKKTEEQFLLEPTQTKNGAKFVMVNTRLDYQDRSKDLTALCLYDFVSHFHKKLIDKSDRRLIKNANGSEGERLDTEGTKMNERYTFESAHPQSSSHIVMKHTNPVVPVLIGPQIPRKEREETGERYSRALLTSFVPWRSVHDLCALNQTWTEALEVQKPLISPASLKIIENIQLLHECKHDRDEHLR
;
A
#
# COMPACT_ATOMS: atom_id res chain seq x y z
N GLU A 1 13.44 1.94 35.47
CA GLU A 1 12.71 2.75 36.46
C GLU A 1 11.45 3.28 35.78
N VAL A 2 10.28 3.17 36.43
CA VAL A 2 9.01 3.71 35.92
C VAL A 2 8.86 5.09 36.51
N SER A 3 8.56 6.10 35.69
CA SER A 3 8.39 7.48 36.15
C SER A 3 7.18 7.60 37.08
N ASP A 4 7.28 8.42 38.12
CA ASP A 4 6.17 8.73 39.03
C ASP A 4 4.92 9.22 38.28
N VAL A 5 5.11 9.86 37.12
CA VAL A 5 4.03 10.31 36.24
C VAL A 5 3.29 9.13 35.60
N GLN A 6 4.01 8.09 35.18
CA GLN A 6 3.42 6.87 34.61
C GLN A 6 2.67 6.07 35.66
N VAL A 7 3.20 6.01 36.89
CA VAL A 7 2.52 5.38 38.04
C VAL A 7 1.24 6.12 38.39
N ALA A 8 1.27 7.46 38.42
CA ALA A 8 0.09 8.28 38.69
C ALA A 8 -1.00 8.15 37.59
N SER A 9 -0.61 8.14 36.31
CA SER A 9 -1.56 7.96 35.19
C SER A 9 -2.27 6.60 35.26
N TYR A 10 -1.50 5.53 35.53
CA TYR A 10 -2.03 4.18 35.69
C TYR A 10 -3.01 4.07 36.87
N LEU A 11 -2.68 4.65 38.03
CA LEU A 11 -3.53 4.63 39.22
C LEU A 11 -4.84 5.43 39.04
N MET A 12 -4.80 6.48 38.22
CA MET A 12 -5.96 7.32 37.93
C MET A 12 -6.80 6.80 36.75
N ASN A 13 -6.44 5.65 36.18
CA ASN A 13 -7.06 5.08 34.99
C ASN A 13 -7.08 6.06 33.80
N TYR A 14 -6.07 6.94 33.73
CA TYR A 14 -5.81 7.76 32.56
C TYR A 14 -4.95 6.94 31.61
N ASP A 15 -5.49 6.65 30.42
CA ASP A 15 -4.75 6.01 29.34
C ASP A 15 -3.52 6.86 29.01
N ASP A 16 -2.33 6.31 29.21
CA ASP A 16 -1.03 6.92 28.90
C ASP A 16 -0.74 6.89 27.38
N HIS A 17 -1.78 6.94 26.54
CA HIS A 17 -1.70 6.80 25.09
C HIS A 17 -2.20 8.05 24.38
N TYR A 18 -1.38 9.11 24.40
CA TYR A 18 -1.59 10.29 23.57
C TYR A 18 -1.05 10.06 22.16
N THR A 19 -1.74 9.21 21.38
CA THR A 19 -1.51 9.14 19.93
C THR A 19 -2.57 9.97 19.24
N THR A 20 -2.21 11.14 18.71
CA THR A 20 -3.10 11.98 17.90
C THR A 20 -3.53 11.32 16.59
N HIS A 21 -2.80 10.28 16.17
CA HIS A 21 -2.98 9.59 14.90
C HIS A 21 -3.28 8.11 15.12
N THR A 22 -4.15 7.57 14.28
CA THR A 22 -4.37 6.13 14.12
C THR A 22 -3.42 5.58 13.07
N PHE A 23 -2.92 4.36 13.27
CA PHE A 23 -1.96 3.71 12.39
C PHE A 23 -2.56 2.49 11.72
N ARG A 24 -2.12 2.18 10.50
CA ARG A 24 -2.54 0.99 9.75
C ARG A 24 -1.36 0.32 9.06
N ASN A 25 -1.23 -0.99 9.22
CA ASN A 25 -0.13 -1.74 8.61
C ASN A 25 -0.26 -1.83 7.09
N LEU A 26 0.86 -1.62 6.40
CA LEU A 26 1.03 -1.81 4.96
C LEU A 26 2.22 -2.74 4.71
N PHE A 27 1.95 -3.96 4.27
CA PHE A 27 2.97 -4.94 3.90
C PHE A 27 3.51 -4.62 2.50
N LEU A 28 4.41 -3.63 2.42
CA LEU A 28 4.88 -3.09 1.13
C LEU A 28 5.64 -4.14 0.30
N ILE A 29 6.48 -4.95 0.95
CA ILE A 29 7.37 -5.91 0.27
C ILE A 29 6.62 -6.95 -0.56
N SER A 30 5.44 -7.41 -0.12
CA SER A 30 4.66 -8.39 -0.89
C SER A 30 4.13 -7.78 -2.19
N ILE A 31 3.78 -6.49 -2.16
CA ILE A 31 3.30 -5.74 -3.32
C ILE A 31 4.46 -5.47 -4.29
N GLU A 32 5.62 -5.06 -3.76
CA GLU A 32 6.85 -4.89 -4.55
C GLU A 32 7.23 -6.18 -5.29
N ASN A 33 7.22 -7.31 -4.59
CA ASN A 33 7.59 -8.62 -5.15
C ASN A 33 6.60 -9.05 -6.24
N TYR A 34 5.30 -8.84 -6.01
CA TYR A 34 4.28 -9.07 -7.04
C TYR A 34 4.56 -8.24 -8.29
N LEU A 35 4.77 -6.93 -8.15
CA LEU A 35 5.02 -6.04 -9.28
C LEU A 35 6.30 -6.41 -10.04
N GLN A 36 7.38 -6.76 -9.33
CA GLN A 36 8.61 -7.23 -9.94
C GLN A 36 8.39 -8.54 -10.72
N ALA A 37 7.67 -9.49 -10.14
CA ALA A 37 7.35 -10.76 -10.80
C ALA A 37 6.46 -10.55 -12.02
N GLU A 38 5.47 -9.67 -11.94
CA GLU A 38 4.60 -9.29 -13.07
C GLU A 38 5.42 -8.69 -14.22
N LEU A 39 6.28 -7.71 -13.93
CA LEU A 39 7.14 -7.08 -14.94
C LEU A 39 8.05 -8.11 -15.62
N SER A 40 8.64 -9.00 -14.83
CA SER A 40 9.54 -10.04 -15.32
C SER A 40 8.81 -11.02 -16.24
N LYS A 41 7.59 -11.42 -15.88
CA LYS A 41 6.73 -12.27 -16.73
C LYS A 41 6.41 -11.61 -18.07
N VAL A 42 6.01 -10.35 -18.07
CA VAL A 42 5.66 -9.66 -19.32
C VAL A 42 6.89 -9.46 -20.21
N ARG A 43 8.05 -9.15 -19.62
CA ARG A 43 9.32 -9.07 -20.36
C ARG A 43 9.72 -10.39 -21.02
N LEU A 44 9.49 -11.52 -20.35
CA LEU A 44 9.74 -12.85 -20.94
C LEU A 44 8.79 -13.12 -22.11
N GLN A 45 7.51 -12.80 -21.95
CA GLN A 45 6.50 -12.99 -23.01
C GLN A 45 6.78 -12.13 -24.26
N GLU A 46 7.35 -10.93 -24.11
CA GLU A 46 7.78 -10.12 -25.27
C GLU A 46 9.09 -10.59 -25.90
N LYS A 47 10.00 -11.18 -25.10
CA LYS A 47 11.28 -11.70 -25.57
C LYS A 47 11.19 -13.06 -26.25
N ASP A 48 10.07 -13.76 -26.18
CA ASP A 48 9.78 -14.95 -27.00
C ASP A 48 9.59 -14.62 -28.51
N ILE A 49 10.02 -13.42 -28.95
CA ILE A 49 10.28 -13.08 -30.36
C ILE A 49 11.78 -13.04 -30.71
N ASP A 50 12.74 -13.02 -29.76
CA ASP A 50 14.19 -13.18 -30.05
C ASP A 50 14.97 -13.67 -28.80
N GLU A 51 15.32 -14.96 -28.80
CA GLU A 51 15.91 -15.75 -27.70
C GLU A 51 17.38 -15.44 -27.34
N GLU A 52 17.99 -14.35 -27.82
CA GLU A 52 19.47 -14.20 -27.82
C GLU A 52 20.06 -13.16 -26.84
N ARG A 53 19.28 -12.59 -25.89
CA ARG A 53 19.77 -11.46 -25.06
C ARG A 53 19.44 -11.51 -23.55
N LEU A 54 19.53 -12.69 -22.94
CA LEU A 54 19.26 -12.87 -21.50
C LEU A 54 20.49 -12.96 -20.59
N GLU A 55 21.71 -12.85 -21.12
CA GLU A 55 22.94 -12.97 -20.30
C GLU A 55 23.47 -11.64 -19.71
N ASP A 56 22.96 -10.48 -20.13
CA ASP A 56 23.57 -9.17 -19.81
C ASP A 56 22.74 -8.23 -18.91
N MET A 57 21.64 -8.70 -18.33
CA MET A 57 20.90 -7.88 -17.35
C MET A 57 21.45 -8.16 -15.94
N PRO A 58 22.05 -7.17 -15.25
CA PRO A 58 22.42 -7.35 -13.86
C PRO A 58 21.13 -7.59 -13.08
N THR A 59 21.03 -8.73 -12.41
CA THR A 59 20.07 -8.97 -11.33
C THR A 59 20.69 -8.40 -10.06
N PRO A 60 20.32 -7.21 -9.56
CA PRO A 60 20.74 -6.78 -8.24
C PRO A 60 19.73 -7.42 -7.28
N PHE A 61 19.98 -8.66 -6.90
CA PHE A 61 19.28 -9.26 -5.77
C PHE A 61 20.27 -10.06 -4.92
N ASP A 62 20.35 -9.64 -3.66
CA ASP A 62 21.13 -10.24 -2.60
C ASP A 62 21.00 -11.77 -2.61
N GLU A 63 22.15 -12.46 -2.63
CA GLU A 63 22.33 -13.91 -2.68
C GLU A 63 21.73 -14.67 -1.46
N GLU A 64 20.91 -14.04 -0.62
CA GLU A 64 20.35 -14.65 0.60
C GLU A 64 18.84 -14.94 0.55
N GLN A 65 18.15 -14.75 -0.59
CA GLN A 65 16.71 -15.09 -0.73
C GLN A 65 16.35 -15.89 -1.98
N GLU A 66 17.27 -16.71 -2.51
CA GLU A 66 16.99 -17.69 -3.56
C GLU A 66 16.33 -18.97 -3.00
N GLU A 67 15.12 -18.88 -2.46
CA GLU A 67 14.28 -20.07 -2.23
C GLU A 67 12.76 -19.76 -2.24
N ASP A 68 12.23 -19.00 -3.21
CA ASP A 68 10.81 -19.19 -3.59
C ASP A 68 10.41 -18.54 -4.92
N THR A 69 10.90 -19.06 -6.05
CA THR A 69 10.21 -18.91 -7.34
C THR A 69 9.09 -19.96 -7.52
N LYS A 70 8.53 -20.49 -6.41
CA LYS A 70 7.28 -21.25 -6.44
C LYS A 70 6.13 -20.27 -6.61
N LYS A 71 5.10 -20.70 -7.35
CA LYS A 71 3.82 -20.01 -7.58
C LYS A 71 3.54 -18.97 -6.50
N THR A 72 3.51 -17.69 -6.87
CA THR A 72 3.13 -16.59 -5.99
C THR A 72 1.65 -16.77 -5.63
N GLU A 73 1.37 -17.62 -4.65
CA GLU A 73 0.02 -17.81 -4.13
C GLU A 73 -0.45 -16.49 -3.52
N GLU A 74 -1.70 -16.12 -3.79
CA GLU A 74 -2.29 -14.90 -3.27
C GLU A 74 -2.37 -14.97 -1.73
N GLN A 75 -1.69 -14.05 -1.06
CA GLN A 75 -1.69 -13.98 0.39
C GLN A 75 -2.79 -13.03 0.90
N PHE A 76 -3.57 -13.49 1.87
CA PHE A 76 -4.62 -12.71 2.53
C PHE A 76 -4.34 -12.66 4.04
N LEU A 77 -4.45 -11.47 4.63
CA LEU A 77 -4.45 -11.27 6.07
C LEU A 77 -5.85 -11.49 6.63
N LEU A 78 -5.96 -12.08 7.82
CA LEU A 78 -7.21 -12.13 8.58
C LEU A 78 -7.26 -10.94 9.53
N GLU A 79 -8.14 -9.97 9.26
CA GLU A 79 -8.36 -8.82 10.15
C GLU A 79 -9.67 -9.00 10.93
N PRO A 80 -9.68 -8.72 12.25
CA PRO A 80 -10.90 -8.71 13.03
C PRO A 80 -11.77 -7.53 12.62
N THR A 81 -13.05 -7.78 12.33
CA THR A 81 -14.06 -6.76 12.12
C THR A 81 -15.04 -6.75 13.30
N GLN A 82 -15.24 -5.57 13.89
CA GLN A 82 -16.21 -5.41 14.97
C GLN A 82 -17.62 -5.41 14.38
N THR A 83 -18.37 -6.46 14.67
CA THR A 83 -19.81 -6.49 14.40
C THR A 83 -20.58 -6.49 15.71
N LYS A 84 -21.84 -6.02 15.66
CA LYS A 84 -22.75 -6.03 16.82
C LYS A 84 -22.95 -7.42 17.46
N ASN A 85 -22.59 -8.50 16.74
CA ASN A 85 -22.82 -9.88 17.15
C ASN A 85 -21.50 -10.65 17.46
N GLY A 86 -20.39 -9.96 17.70
CA GLY A 86 -19.09 -10.55 18.04
C GLY A 86 -17.99 -10.28 17.01
N ALA A 87 -16.79 -10.82 17.29
CA ALA A 87 -15.64 -10.72 16.41
C ALA A 87 -15.86 -11.61 15.17
N LYS A 88 -15.90 -10.98 13.99
CA LYS A 88 -15.79 -11.69 12.71
C LYS A 88 -14.42 -11.43 12.13
N PHE A 89 -13.95 -12.29 11.23
CA PHE A 89 -12.73 -12.06 10.49
C PHE A 89 -13.04 -11.73 9.04
N VAL A 90 -12.25 -10.83 8.46
CA VAL A 90 -12.30 -10.46 7.05
C VAL A 90 -10.95 -10.79 6.43
N MET A 91 -10.98 -11.41 5.26
CA MET A 91 -9.79 -11.61 4.43
C MET A 91 -9.43 -10.27 3.75
N VAL A 92 -8.20 -9.82 3.94
CA VAL A 92 -7.68 -8.54 3.46
C VAL A 92 -6.45 -8.77 2.61
N ASN A 93 -6.51 -8.29 1.38
CA ASN A 93 -5.36 -8.20 0.48
C ASN A 93 -5.34 -6.76 -0.04
N THR A 94 -4.52 -5.92 0.57
CA THR A 94 -4.46 -4.48 0.29
C THR A 94 -4.12 -4.19 -1.17
N ARG A 95 -3.33 -5.06 -1.82
CA ARG A 95 -3.00 -4.93 -3.23
C ARG A 95 -4.24 -5.07 -4.09
N LEU A 96 -5.01 -6.15 -3.92
CA LEU A 96 -6.25 -6.38 -4.68
C LEU A 96 -7.29 -5.30 -4.38
N ASP A 97 -7.45 -4.95 -3.09
CA ASP A 97 -8.37 -3.88 -2.67
C ASP A 97 -8.00 -2.54 -3.36
N TYR A 98 -6.71 -2.27 -3.59
CA TYR A 98 -6.22 -1.09 -4.31
C TYR A 98 -6.35 -1.21 -5.82
N GLN A 99 -5.95 -2.33 -6.44
CA GLN A 99 -5.99 -2.51 -7.90
C GLN A 99 -7.42 -2.45 -8.46
N ASP A 100 -8.37 -3.05 -7.75
CA ASP A 100 -9.77 -3.11 -8.15
C ASP A 100 -10.65 -2.04 -7.46
N ARG A 101 -10.01 -0.96 -6.98
CA ARG A 101 -10.73 0.22 -6.46
C ARG A 101 -11.63 0.85 -7.52
N SER A 102 -12.66 1.57 -7.08
CA SER A 102 -13.53 2.37 -7.95
C SER A 102 -12.75 3.31 -8.88
N LYS A 103 -13.31 3.60 -10.06
CA LYS A 103 -12.73 4.54 -11.04
C LYS A 103 -12.53 5.93 -10.46
N ASP A 104 -13.38 6.34 -9.54
CA ASP A 104 -13.32 7.63 -8.85
C ASP A 104 -12.06 7.78 -7.97
N LEU A 105 -11.44 6.66 -7.59
CA LEU A 105 -10.24 6.61 -6.75
C LEU A 105 -8.95 6.40 -7.55
N THR A 106 -9.00 6.46 -8.89
CA THR A 106 -7.86 6.13 -9.76
C THR A 106 -6.65 7.05 -9.53
N ALA A 107 -6.89 8.33 -9.23
CA ALA A 107 -5.84 9.33 -9.01
C ALA A 107 -5.06 9.16 -7.69
N LEU A 108 -5.49 8.29 -6.78
CA LEU A 108 -4.81 8.09 -5.50
C LEU A 108 -3.64 7.11 -5.65
N CYS A 109 -2.50 7.43 -5.03
CA CYS A 109 -1.42 6.48 -4.82
C CYS A 109 -1.79 5.47 -3.71
N LEU A 110 -1.04 4.38 -3.63
CA LEU A 110 -1.28 3.32 -2.65
C LEU A 110 -1.25 3.85 -1.20
N TYR A 111 -0.28 4.70 -0.88
CA TYR A 111 -0.14 5.27 0.46
C TYR A 111 -1.39 6.08 0.85
N ASP A 112 -1.85 6.96 -0.04
CA ASP A 112 -3.04 7.78 0.20
C ASP A 112 -4.32 6.94 0.27
N PHE A 113 -4.43 5.89 -0.55
CA PHE A 113 -5.56 4.97 -0.47
C PHE A 113 -5.64 4.30 0.91
N VAL A 114 -4.52 3.75 1.41
CA VAL A 114 -4.47 3.09 2.73
C VAL A 114 -4.72 4.08 3.87
N SER A 115 -4.25 5.33 3.72
CA SER A 115 -4.44 6.43 4.68
C SER A 115 -5.90 6.89 4.77
N HIS A 116 -6.58 7.00 3.64
CA HIS A 116 -7.91 7.62 3.59
C HIS A 116 -9.05 6.62 3.56
N PHE A 117 -8.81 5.34 3.22
CA PHE A 117 -9.87 4.38 2.98
C PHE A 117 -9.63 3.03 3.66
N HIS A 118 -10.72 2.39 4.08
CA HIS A 118 -10.73 1.02 4.57
C HIS A 118 -11.83 0.20 3.91
N LYS A 119 -11.62 -1.12 3.88
CA LYS A 119 -12.62 -2.08 3.42
C LYS A 119 -13.63 -2.37 4.52
N LYS A 120 -14.90 -2.46 4.16
CA LYS A 120 -16.01 -2.74 5.07
C LYS A 120 -16.98 -3.74 4.45
N LEU A 121 -17.54 -4.63 5.27
CA LEU A 121 -18.67 -5.48 4.88
C LEU A 121 -19.91 -4.63 4.53
N ILE A 122 -20.60 -5.01 3.46
CA ILE A 122 -21.85 -4.38 3.03
C ILE A 122 -22.95 -4.65 4.07
N ASP A 123 -23.50 -3.58 4.64
CA ASP A 123 -24.64 -3.66 5.56
C ASP A 123 -26.00 -3.41 4.87
N LYS A 124 -27.09 -3.42 5.65
CA LYS A 124 -28.45 -3.21 5.12
C LYS A 124 -28.64 -1.83 4.50
N SER A 125 -27.97 -0.80 5.02
CA SER A 125 -28.03 0.56 4.47
C SER A 125 -27.23 0.66 3.17
N ASP A 126 -26.03 0.07 3.14
CA ASP A 126 -25.19 0.04 1.94
C ASP A 126 -25.91 -0.69 0.79
N ARG A 127 -26.61 -1.80 1.06
CA ARG A 127 -27.43 -2.51 0.05
C ARG A 127 -28.54 -1.66 -0.56
N ARG A 128 -29.10 -0.71 0.19
CA ARG A 128 -30.13 0.20 -0.35
C ARG A 128 -29.50 1.21 -1.29
N LEU A 129 -28.33 1.75 -0.92
CA LEU A 129 -27.57 2.69 -1.75
C LEU A 129 -27.15 2.04 -3.08
N ILE A 130 -26.58 0.84 -3.02
CA ILE A 130 -26.15 0.11 -4.22
C ILE A 130 -27.33 -0.17 -5.16
N LYS A 131 -28.50 -0.54 -4.62
CA LYS A 131 -29.72 -0.74 -5.42
C LYS A 131 -30.21 0.55 -6.09
N ASN A 132 -30.12 1.68 -5.38
CA ASN A 132 -30.54 2.98 -5.91
C ASN A 132 -29.58 3.51 -6.97
N ALA A 133 -28.28 3.19 -6.87
CA ALA A 133 -27.27 3.47 -7.89
C ALA A 133 -27.38 2.55 -9.12
N ASN A 134 -28.54 1.92 -9.36
CA ASN A 134 -28.77 0.95 -10.45
C ASN A 134 -27.78 -0.24 -10.47
N GLY A 135 -27.06 -0.52 -9.38
CA GLY A 135 -26.07 -1.59 -9.33
C GLY A 135 -24.81 -1.34 -10.16
N SER A 136 -24.47 -0.09 -10.47
CA SER A 136 -23.19 0.22 -11.12
C SER A 136 -22.02 -0.14 -10.21
N GLU A 137 -21.15 -1.02 -10.71
CA GLU A 137 -19.92 -1.42 -10.02
C GLU A 137 -18.82 -0.39 -10.28
N GLY A 138 -17.92 -0.21 -9.31
CA GLY A 138 -16.81 0.74 -9.42
C GLY A 138 -17.17 2.22 -9.28
N GLU A 139 -18.28 2.57 -8.62
CA GLU A 139 -18.77 3.95 -8.50
C GLU A 139 -18.91 4.42 -7.04
N ARG A 140 -18.90 5.74 -6.86
CA ARG A 140 -19.28 6.43 -5.62
C ARG A 140 -20.75 6.21 -5.28
N LEU A 141 -21.03 5.83 -4.03
CA LEU A 141 -22.39 5.72 -3.51
C LEU A 141 -22.84 7.07 -2.94
N ASP A 142 -23.80 7.71 -3.61
CA ASP A 142 -24.40 8.96 -3.15
C ASP A 142 -25.36 8.75 -1.98
N THR A 143 -25.38 9.71 -1.05
CA THR A 143 -26.19 9.63 0.16
C THR A 143 -26.94 10.93 0.38
N GLU A 144 -28.27 10.87 0.50
CA GLU A 144 -29.09 11.99 0.94
C GLU A 144 -29.09 12.09 2.48
N GLY A 145 -28.97 13.31 3.03
CA GLY A 145 -29.04 13.58 4.48
C GLY A 145 -27.70 13.94 5.14
N THR A 146 -27.56 13.68 6.46
CA THR A 146 -26.33 13.96 7.23
C THR A 146 -25.13 13.36 6.51
N LYS A 147 -24.09 14.17 6.27
CA LYS A 147 -22.94 13.84 5.42
C LYS A 147 -22.28 12.55 5.89
N MET A 148 -22.66 11.44 5.28
CA MET A 148 -22.10 10.13 5.57
C MET A 148 -20.70 10.05 4.94
N ASN A 149 -19.79 9.27 5.52
CA ASN A 149 -18.47 9.09 4.91
C ASN A 149 -18.60 8.59 3.47
N GLU A 150 -17.74 9.06 2.57
CA GLU A 150 -17.73 8.65 1.17
C GLU A 150 -17.54 7.13 1.07
N ARG A 151 -18.29 6.51 0.16
CA ARG A 151 -18.31 5.06 -0.05
C ARG A 151 -18.20 4.77 -1.53
N TYR A 152 -17.52 3.68 -1.86
CA TYR A 152 -17.25 3.26 -3.22
C TYR A 152 -17.40 1.75 -3.33
N THR A 153 -18.00 1.27 -4.41
CA THR A 153 -18.01 -0.16 -4.74
C THR A 153 -16.66 -0.55 -5.37
N PHE A 154 -16.26 -1.82 -5.22
CA PHE A 154 -15.14 -2.35 -6.01
C PHE A 154 -15.56 -2.58 -7.46
N GLU A 155 -14.57 -2.71 -8.34
CA GLU A 155 -14.76 -3.21 -9.70
C GLU A 155 -15.16 -4.69 -9.70
N SER A 156 -15.83 -5.13 -10.78
CA SER A 156 -16.28 -6.52 -10.99
C SER A 156 -15.19 -7.57 -10.76
N ALA A 157 -13.95 -7.25 -11.13
CA ALA A 157 -12.79 -8.14 -11.03
C ALA A 157 -12.40 -8.48 -9.59
N HIS A 158 -12.80 -7.64 -8.62
CA HIS A 158 -12.42 -7.85 -7.23
C HIS A 158 -13.13 -9.10 -6.66
N PRO A 159 -12.40 -10.04 -6.02
CA PRO A 159 -12.99 -11.27 -5.48
C PRO A 159 -14.11 -11.04 -4.44
N GLN A 160 -14.13 -9.86 -3.82
CA GLN A 160 -15.09 -9.50 -2.78
C GLN A 160 -16.03 -8.35 -3.18
N SER A 161 -16.12 -8.01 -4.48
CA SER A 161 -16.96 -6.91 -5.00
C SER A 161 -18.42 -6.97 -4.54
N SER A 162 -19.01 -8.16 -4.48
CA SER A 162 -20.40 -8.38 -4.08
C SER A 162 -20.66 -8.32 -2.57
N SER A 163 -19.61 -8.35 -1.74
CA SER A 163 -19.73 -8.48 -0.27
C SER A 163 -19.13 -7.33 0.52
N HIS A 164 -18.23 -6.56 -0.09
CA HIS A 164 -17.50 -5.48 0.57
C HIS A 164 -17.54 -4.18 -0.26
N ILE A 165 -17.34 -3.07 0.43
CA ILE A 165 -17.15 -1.73 -0.15
C ILE A 165 -15.93 -1.06 0.45
N VAL A 166 -15.46 -0.01 -0.22
CA VAL A 166 -14.44 0.90 0.28
C VAL A 166 -15.12 2.10 0.94
N MET A 167 -14.72 2.44 2.15
CA MET A 167 -15.25 3.57 2.90
C MET A 167 -14.14 4.51 3.35
N LYS A 168 -14.35 5.81 3.17
CA LYS A 168 -13.44 6.84 3.65
C LYS A 168 -13.41 6.88 5.18
N HIS A 169 -12.21 6.99 5.75
CA HIS A 169 -12.04 7.26 7.17
C HIS A 169 -12.58 8.65 7.53
N THR A 170 -13.10 8.78 8.75
CA THR A 170 -13.48 10.09 9.30
C THR A 170 -12.24 10.96 9.52
N ASN A 171 -11.17 10.35 10.06
CA ASN A 171 -9.85 10.95 10.22
C ASN A 171 -8.83 10.06 9.48
N PRO A 172 -7.96 10.60 8.63
CA PRO A 172 -6.93 9.82 7.96
C PRO A 172 -6.06 9.04 8.95
N VAL A 173 -5.61 7.86 8.53
CA VAL A 173 -4.68 7.03 9.30
C VAL A 173 -3.28 7.13 8.70
N VAL A 174 -2.25 6.86 9.49
CA VAL A 174 -0.86 6.83 9.02
C VAL A 174 -0.50 5.38 8.64
N PRO A 175 -0.22 5.09 7.36
CA PRO A 175 0.32 3.81 6.95
C PRO A 175 1.67 3.52 7.61
N VAL A 176 1.79 2.36 8.23
CA VAL A 176 3.03 1.84 8.82
C VAL A 176 3.55 0.76 7.90
N LEU A 177 4.70 1.02 7.27
CA LEU A 177 5.34 0.06 6.38
C LEU A 177 5.88 -1.11 7.20
N ILE A 178 5.33 -2.31 6.97
CA ILE A 178 5.76 -3.56 7.60
C ILE A 178 6.65 -4.32 6.63
N GLY A 179 7.81 -4.76 7.12
CA GLY A 179 8.82 -5.48 6.35
C GLY A 179 10.13 -4.71 6.23
N PRO A 180 11.00 -5.06 5.27
CA PRO A 180 12.25 -4.37 5.04
C PRO A 180 12.01 -2.90 4.73
N GLN A 181 12.73 -2.02 5.44
CA GLN A 181 12.62 -0.58 5.25
C GLN A 181 12.92 -0.19 3.79
N ILE A 182 12.32 0.92 3.35
CA ILE A 182 12.68 1.52 2.06
C ILE A 182 14.18 1.87 2.11
N PRO A 183 14.99 1.43 1.13
CA PRO A 183 16.43 1.70 1.15
C PRO A 183 16.79 3.18 1.15
N ARG A 184 18.05 3.49 1.48
CA ARG A 184 18.58 4.85 1.34
C ARG A 184 18.87 5.14 -0.13
N LYS A 185 18.52 6.34 -0.58
CA LYS A 185 18.68 6.77 -1.98
C LYS A 185 20.12 6.68 -2.50
N GLU A 186 21.10 6.96 -1.65
CA GLU A 186 22.52 7.08 -2.02
C GLU A 186 23.22 5.73 -2.27
N ARG A 187 22.60 4.61 -1.91
CA ARG A 187 23.19 3.29 -2.11
C ARG A 187 22.84 2.76 -3.50
N GLU A 188 23.81 2.81 -4.40
CA GLU A 188 23.69 2.37 -5.80
C GLU A 188 23.18 0.93 -5.92
N GLU A 189 23.69 0.01 -5.10
CA GLU A 189 23.27 -1.40 -5.02
C GLU A 189 21.77 -1.57 -4.78
N THR A 190 21.14 -0.62 -4.06
CA THR A 190 19.72 -0.68 -3.70
C THR A 190 18.85 0.31 -4.47
N GLY A 191 19.40 0.98 -5.50
CA GLY A 191 18.72 2.02 -6.26
C GLY A 191 17.44 1.52 -6.96
N GLU A 192 17.49 0.33 -7.54
CA GLU A 192 16.30 -0.29 -8.18
C GLU A 192 15.19 -0.59 -7.17
N ARG A 193 15.54 -1.15 -6.00
CA ARG A 193 14.56 -1.42 -4.94
C ARG A 193 14.00 -0.12 -4.35
N TYR A 194 14.84 0.88 -4.11
CA TYR A 194 14.41 2.21 -3.67
C TYR A 194 13.37 2.79 -4.62
N SER A 195 13.67 2.79 -5.91
CA SER A 195 12.80 3.32 -6.95
C SER A 195 11.48 2.56 -7.04
N ARG A 196 11.52 1.22 -7.02
CA ARG A 196 10.33 0.37 -6.98
C ARG A 196 9.46 0.64 -5.76
N ALA A 197 10.04 0.77 -4.58
CA ALA A 197 9.31 1.05 -3.35
C ALA A 197 8.60 2.41 -3.38
N LEU A 198 9.27 3.45 -3.92
CA LEU A 198 8.67 4.77 -4.08
C LEU A 198 7.54 4.79 -5.11
N LEU A 199 7.76 4.18 -6.27
CA LEU A 199 6.75 4.06 -7.33
C LEU A 199 5.51 3.32 -6.82
N THR A 200 5.72 2.19 -6.16
CA THR A 200 4.64 1.38 -5.58
C THR A 200 3.81 2.16 -4.56
N SER A 201 4.46 3.01 -3.76
CA SER A 201 3.80 3.69 -2.64
C SER A 201 3.14 5.01 -3.05
N PHE A 202 3.80 5.81 -3.88
CA PHE A 202 3.51 7.24 -4.05
C PHE A 202 3.10 7.65 -5.47
N VAL A 203 3.11 6.73 -6.43
CA VAL A 203 2.54 6.95 -7.77
C VAL A 203 1.20 6.20 -7.87
N PRO A 204 0.17 6.75 -8.52
CA PRO A 204 -1.08 6.03 -8.78
C PRO A 204 -0.88 4.91 -9.80
N TRP A 205 -1.37 3.69 -9.51
CA TRP A 205 -1.28 2.55 -10.43
C TRP A 205 -2.43 1.56 -10.25
N ARG A 206 -2.63 0.70 -11.26
CA ARG A 206 -3.47 -0.52 -11.20
C ARG A 206 -2.71 -1.74 -11.71
N SER A 207 -1.74 -1.54 -12.60
CA SER A 207 -0.87 -2.57 -13.14
C SER A 207 0.58 -2.11 -13.09
N VAL A 208 1.50 -3.05 -13.36
CA VAL A 208 2.92 -2.72 -13.42
C VAL A 208 3.27 -1.75 -14.56
N HIS A 209 2.49 -1.76 -15.64
CA HIS A 209 2.68 -0.87 -16.79
C HIS A 209 2.43 0.60 -16.47
N ASP A 210 1.62 0.89 -15.46
CA ASP A 210 1.39 2.26 -15.00
C ASP A 210 2.64 2.83 -14.30
N LEU A 211 3.51 1.95 -13.79
CA LEU A 211 4.72 2.33 -13.07
C LEU A 211 5.95 2.24 -13.95
N CYS A 212 6.14 1.12 -14.67
CA CYS A 212 7.38 0.80 -15.35
C CYS A 212 7.12 0.21 -16.75
N ALA A 213 7.69 0.85 -17.78
CA ALA A 213 7.72 0.33 -19.14
C ALA A 213 8.65 -0.89 -19.26
N LEU A 214 8.42 -1.70 -20.29
CA LEU A 214 9.10 -2.98 -20.43
C LEU A 214 10.60 -2.83 -20.72
N ASN A 215 10.99 -1.74 -21.36
CA ASN A 215 12.36 -1.43 -21.74
C ASN A 215 13.09 -0.48 -20.78
N GLN A 216 12.50 -0.11 -19.63
CA GLN A 216 13.13 0.81 -18.68
C GLN A 216 13.40 0.16 -17.31
N THR A 217 14.41 0.61 -16.58
CA THR A 217 14.63 0.17 -15.20
C THR A 217 13.67 0.88 -14.23
N TRP A 218 13.56 0.40 -12.98
CA TRP A 218 12.74 1.10 -11.98
C TRP A 218 13.29 2.49 -11.67
N THR A 219 14.62 2.64 -11.72
CA THR A 219 15.28 3.94 -11.50
C THR A 219 14.94 4.93 -12.62
N GLU A 220 15.01 4.51 -13.88
CA GLU A 220 14.58 5.33 -15.03
C GLU A 220 13.09 5.67 -14.93
N ALA A 221 12.26 4.69 -14.56
CA ALA A 221 10.83 4.88 -14.35
C ALA A 221 10.54 5.93 -13.28
N LEU A 222 11.28 5.93 -12.17
CA LEU A 222 11.11 6.91 -11.10
C LEU A 222 11.39 8.31 -11.60
N GLU A 223 12.46 8.52 -12.37
CA GLU A 223 12.78 9.84 -12.93
C GLU A 223 11.65 10.38 -13.80
N VAL A 224 11.03 9.52 -14.62
CA VAL A 224 9.90 9.88 -15.49
C VAL A 224 8.63 10.18 -14.67
N GLN A 225 8.36 9.40 -13.64
CA GLN A 225 7.11 9.45 -12.88
C GLN A 225 7.14 10.43 -11.69
N LYS A 226 8.32 10.96 -11.33
CA LYS A 226 8.49 11.96 -10.27
C LYS A 226 7.45 13.09 -10.27
N PRO A 227 7.06 13.70 -11.41
CA PRO A 227 6.06 14.76 -11.45
C PRO A 227 4.66 14.33 -10.95
N LEU A 228 4.35 13.04 -10.93
CA LEU A 228 3.08 12.51 -10.41
C LEU A 228 3.06 12.39 -8.88
N ILE A 229 4.23 12.46 -8.22
CA ILE A 229 4.32 12.36 -6.77
C ILE A 229 3.86 13.69 -6.16
N SER A 230 2.86 13.61 -5.27
CA SER A 230 2.32 14.81 -4.63
C SER A 230 3.34 15.48 -3.70
N PRO A 231 3.28 16.82 -3.51
CA PRO A 231 4.16 17.51 -2.56
C PRO A 231 4.11 16.96 -1.13
N ALA A 232 2.93 16.49 -0.70
CA ALA A 232 2.78 15.83 0.59
C ALA A 232 3.53 14.47 0.64
N SER A 233 3.47 13.68 -0.43
CA SER A 233 4.22 12.43 -0.56
C SER A 233 5.73 12.67 -0.60
N LEU A 234 6.18 13.72 -1.30
CA LEU A 234 7.61 14.10 -1.33
C LEU A 234 8.13 14.40 0.08
N LYS A 235 7.35 15.10 0.92
CA LYS A 235 7.71 15.34 2.32
C LYS A 235 7.84 14.04 3.12
N ILE A 236 6.99 13.04 2.85
CA ILE A 236 7.10 11.72 3.47
C ILE A 236 8.39 11.03 3.02
N ILE A 237 8.71 11.10 1.74
CA ILE A 237 9.95 10.54 1.17
C ILE A 237 11.19 11.19 1.79
N GLU A 238 11.20 12.52 1.93
CA GLU A 238 12.26 13.28 2.60
C GLU A 238 12.42 12.83 4.06
N ASN A 239 11.32 12.68 4.81
CA ASN A 239 11.35 12.20 6.19
C ASN A 239 11.93 10.78 6.30
N ILE A 240 11.63 9.91 5.33
CA ILE A 240 12.21 8.55 5.28
C ILE A 240 13.74 8.64 5.09
N GLN A 241 14.23 9.54 4.24
CA GLN A 241 15.68 9.73 4.05
C GLN A 241 16.34 10.32 5.30
N LEU A 242 15.72 11.34 5.89
CA LEU A 242 16.21 11.95 7.14
C LEU A 242 16.33 10.92 8.27
N LEU A 243 15.38 9.98 8.37
CA LEU A 243 15.45 8.90 9.35
C LEU A 243 16.70 8.02 9.16
N HIS A 244 17.09 7.76 7.90
CA HIS A 244 18.32 7.01 7.60
C HIS A 244 19.57 7.81 7.92
N GLU A 245 19.59 9.11 7.63
CA GLU A 245 20.69 10.02 7.97
C GLU A 245 20.91 10.07 9.49
N CYS A 246 19.84 10.33 10.27
CA CYS A 246 19.94 10.34 11.74
C CYS A 246 20.40 9.00 12.32
N LYS A 247 19.98 7.88 11.72
CA LYS A 247 20.44 6.56 12.14
C LYS A 247 21.94 6.38 11.87
N HIS A 248 22.41 6.82 10.71
CA HIS A 248 23.81 6.76 10.33
C HIS A 248 24.69 7.60 11.28
N ASP A 249 24.32 8.86 11.51
CA ASP A 249 25.06 9.78 12.38
C ASP A 249 25.15 9.26 13.82
N ARG A 250 24.06 8.70 14.34
CA ARG A 250 24.05 8.06 15.65
C ARG A 250 25.01 6.87 15.70
N ASP A 251 24.98 6.01 14.69
CA ASP A 251 25.80 4.80 14.66
C ASP A 251 27.29 5.13 14.45
N GLU A 252 27.63 6.24 13.78
CA GLU A 252 28.99 6.78 13.70
C GLU A 252 29.44 7.37 15.04
N HIS A 253 28.58 8.14 15.71
CA HIS A 253 28.90 8.75 17.01
C HIS A 253 29.10 7.74 18.16
N LEU A 254 28.53 6.53 18.03
CA LEU A 254 28.67 5.45 19.01
C LEU A 254 29.88 4.52 18.76
N ARG A 255 30.68 4.77 17.71
CA ARG A 255 31.93 4.06 17.40
C ARG A 255 33.15 4.80 17.92
#